data_AF-A0A7X6L1I8-F1
#
_entry.id   AF-A0A7X6L1I8-F1
#
_cell.length_a   1.000
_cell.length_b   1.000
_cell.length_c   1.000
_cell.angle_alpha   90.00
_cell.angle_beta   90.00
_cell.angle_gamma   90.00
#
_symmetry.space_group_name_H-M   'P 1'
#
loop_
_entity.id
_entity.type
_entity.pdbx_description
1 polymer ?
#
loop_
_entity_poly.entity_id
_entity_poly.type
_entity_poly.pdbx_seq_one_letter_code
_entity_poly.pdbx_strand_id
1 'polypeptide(L)' 'MSDNMIAWELGEDRVLVLTIDDPTQATNTMTEAFARDLTATVDRLEAEKDSYDGVIVT' A
#
# COMPACT_ATOMS: atom_id res chain seq x y z
N MET A 1 -2.35 9.71 13.08
CA MET A 1 -2.81 8.81 12.02
C MET A 1 -1.97 9.15 10.81
N SER A 2 -1.19 8.21 10.30
CA SER A 2 -0.33 8.44 9.14
C SER A 2 -1.21 8.88 7.97
N ASP A 3 -0.84 9.97 7.33
CA ASP A 3 -1.50 10.64 6.19
C ASP A 3 -1.43 9.79 4.90
N ASN A 4 -1.34 8.47 5.04
CA ASN A 4 -0.97 7.53 4.00
C ASN A 4 -2.19 6.70 3.62
N MET A 5 -2.60 6.81 2.37
CA MET A 5 -3.79 6.15 1.80
C MET A 5 -3.64 4.62 1.68
N ILE A 6 -2.42 4.09 1.82
CA ILE A 6 -2.13 2.68 1.64
C ILE A 6 -1.60 2.09 2.95
N ALA A 7 -2.39 1.20 3.56
CA ALA A 7 -1.99 0.45 4.74
C ALA A 7 -1.14 -0.78 4.36
N TRP A 8 -0.17 -1.11 5.20
CA TRP A 8 0.83 -2.16 4.96
C TRP A 8 0.79 -3.20 6.07
N GLU A 9 0.38 -4.43 5.75
CA GLU A 9 0.26 -5.53 6.70
C GLU A 9 0.93 -6.79 6.16
N LEU A 10 1.92 -7.31 6.87
CA LEU A 10 2.55 -8.59 6.53
C LEU A 10 1.86 -9.71 7.31
N GLY A 11 1.20 -10.62 6.58
CA GLY A 11 0.55 -11.80 7.14
C GLY A 11 1.55 -12.83 7.68
N GLU A 12 1.07 -13.75 8.52
CA GLU A 12 1.87 -14.84 9.10
C GLU A 12 2.42 -15.81 8.04
N ASP A 13 1.78 -15.86 6.87
CA ASP A 13 2.16 -16.63 5.69
C ASP A 13 3.19 -15.91 4.80
N ARG A 14 3.74 -14.77 5.26
CA ARG A 14 4.66 -13.90 4.50
C ARG A 14 4.00 -13.29 3.26
N VAL A 15 2.68 -13.19 3.22
CA VAL A 15 1.96 -12.44 2.18
C VAL A 15 1.73 -11.03 2.65
N LEU A 16 2.14 -10.05 1.84
CA LEU A 16 1.91 -8.66 2.12
C LEU A 16 0.53 -8.22 1.61
N VAL A 17 -0.27 -7.62 2.47
CA VAL A 17 -1.56 -7.03 2.14
C VAL A 17 -1.41 -5.51 2.11
N LEU A 18 -1.72 -4.92 0.96
CA LEU A 18 -1.79 -3.48 0.75
C LEU A 18 -3.26 -3.07 0.63
N THR A 19 -3.77 -2.37 1.65
CA THR A 19 -5.15 -1.88 1.63
C THR A 19 -5.17 -0.43 1.21
N ILE A 20 -5.86 -0.13 0.12
CA ILE A 20 -6.03 1.23 -0.38
C ILE A 20 -7.33 1.78 0.22
N ASP A 21 -7.22 2.77 1.10
CA ASP A 21 -8.38 3.42 1.73
C ASP A 21 -8.10 4.92 1.81
N ASP A 22 -8.65 5.68 0.86
CA ASP A 22 -8.53 7.15 0.84
C ASP A 22 -9.37 7.75 1.97
N PRO A 23 -8.77 8.33 3.04
CA PRO A 23 -9.53 8.92 4.12
C PRO A 23 -10.27 10.21 3.69
N THR A 24 -9.95 10.76 2.52
CA THR A 24 -10.52 12.02 2.02
C THR A 24 -11.75 11.81 1.14
N GLN A 25 -12.01 10.59 0.67
CA GLN A 25 -13.05 10.30 -0.31
C GLN A 25 -13.73 8.96 -0.06
N ALA A 26 -15.03 8.86 -0.37
CA ALA A 26 -15.79 7.61 -0.22
C ALA A 26 -15.40 6.52 -1.24
N THR A 27 -14.66 6.87 -2.28
CA THR A 27 -14.24 5.96 -3.34
C THR A 27 -12.79 6.22 -3.71
N ASN A 28 -11.99 5.16 -3.77
CA ASN A 28 -10.62 5.23 -4.26
C ASN A 28 -10.61 5.63 -5.74
N THR A 29 -9.98 6.77 -6.01
CA THR A 29 -9.87 7.32 -7.36
C THR A 29 -8.39 7.56 -7.66
N MET A 30 -7.99 7.44 -8.93
CA MET A 30 -6.64 7.75 -9.37
C MET A 30 -6.38 9.27 -9.35
N THR A 31 -6.19 9.81 -8.15
CA THR A 31 -5.82 11.20 -7.90
C THR A 31 -4.29 11.35 -7.85
N GLU A 32 -3.80 12.60 -7.84
CA GLU A 32 -2.37 12.86 -7.63
C GLU A 32 -1.87 12.37 -6.25
N ALA A 33 -2.74 12.42 -5.23
CA ALA A 33 -2.43 11.90 -3.91
C ALA A 33 -2.22 10.38 -3.96
N PHE A 34 -3.14 9.66 -4.61
CA PHE A 34 -2.99 8.22 -4.82
C PHE A 34 -1.72 7.88 -5.59
N ALA A 35 -1.40 8.60 -6.66
CA ALA A 35 -0.20 8.34 -7.46
C ALA A 35 1.09 8.53 -6.63
N ARG A 36 1.13 9.57 -5.78
CA ARG A 36 2.27 9.82 -4.88
C ARG A 36 2.42 8.72 -3.83
N ASP A 37 1.34 8.36 -3.16
CA ASP A 37 1.36 7.37 -2.09
C ASP A 37 1.65 5.96 -2.64
N LEU A 38 1.14 5.65 -3.83
CA LEU A 38 1.46 4.42 -4.55
C LEU A 38 2.93 4.37 -4.95
N THR A 39 3.50 5.48 -5.45
CA THR A 39 4.93 5.53 -5.81
C THR A 39 5.81 5.25 -4.59
N ALA A 40 5.54 5.93 -3.47
CA ALA A 40 6.27 5.70 -2.22
C ALA A 40 6.11 4.25 -1.70
N THR A 41 4.92 3.66 -1.88
CA THR A 41 4.65 2.27 -1.52
C THR A 41 5.45 1.31 -2.41
N VAL A 42 5.52 1.55 -3.72
CA VAL A 42 6.28 0.74 -4.67
C VAL A 42 7.79 0.84 -4.41
N ASP A 43 8.31 2.02 -4.10
CA ASP A 43 9.72 2.19 -3.72
C ASP A 43 10.06 1.35 -2.49
N ARG A 44 9.15 1.30 -1.51
CA ARG A 44 9.28 0.45 -0.32
C ARG A 44 9.18 -1.04 -0.65
N LEU A 45 8.27 -1.44 -1.54
CA LEU A 45 8.18 -2.82 -2.02
C LEU A 45 9.51 -3.27 -2.61
N GLU A 46 10.12 -2.48 -3.49
CA GLU A 46 11.38 -2.88 -4.10
C GLU A 46 12.52 -3.00 -3.08
N ALA A 47 12.56 -2.09 -2.08
CA ALA A 47 13.56 -2.11 -1.02
C ALA A 47 13.41 -3.30 -0.05
N GLU A 48 12.18 -3.76 0.20
CA GLU A 48 11.85 -4.80 1.18
C GLU A 48 11.49 -6.15 0.52
N LYS A 49 11.74 -6.33 -0.77
CA LYS A 49 11.25 -7.50 -1.56
C LYS A 49 11.63 -8.88 -1.04
N ASP A 50 12.70 -9.01 -0.26
CA ASP A 50 13.11 -10.29 0.32
C ASP A 50 12.33 -10.63 1.61
N SER A 51 11.52 -9.70 2.12
CA SER A 51 10.79 -9.85 3.38
C SER A 51 9.45 -10.57 3.26
N TYR A 52 8.87 -10.65 2.06
CA TYR A 52 7.57 -11.28 1.77
C TYR A 52 7.64 -12.12 0.49
N ASP A 53 6.72 -13.07 0.34
CA ASP A 53 6.72 -14.03 -0.77
C ASP A 53 5.65 -13.70 -1.82
N GLY A 54 4.76 -12.75 -1.53
CA GLY A 54 3.71 -12.28 -2.44
C GLY A 54 3.03 -11.01 -1.93
N VAL A 55 2.25 -10.37 -2.80
CA VAL A 55 1.53 -9.12 -2.51
C VAL A 55 0.08 -9.24 -2.96
N ILE A 56 -0.86 -8.86 -2.09
CA ILE A 56 -2.28 -8.71 -2.37
C ILE A 56 -2.64 -7.23 -2.22
N VAL A 57 -3.40 -6.71 -3.18
CA VAL A 57 -3.95 -5.35 -3.14
C VAL A 57 -5.44 -5.45 -2.94
N THR A 58 -5.98 -4.71 -1.97
CA THR A 58 -7.40 -4.68 -1.63
C THR A 58 -7.92 -3.26 -1.40
#